data_AF-A0A1K1M601-F1
#
_entry.id   AF-A0A1K1M601-F1
#
_cell.length_a   1.000
_cell.length_b   1.000
_cell.length_c   1.000
_cell.angle_alpha   90.00
_cell.angle_beta   90.00
_cell.angle_gamma   90.00
#
_symmetry.space_group_name_H-M   'P 1'
#
loop_
_entity.id
_entity.type
_entity.pdbx_description
1 polymer ?
#
loop_
_entity_poly.entity_id
_entity_poly.type
_entity_poly.pdbx_seq_one_letter_code
_entity_poly.pdbx_strand_id
1 'polypeptide(L)'
;MILVYGLMERFISELVCLNNFIYTVWMLLIILDQYATDDWEINPSMPFFWYLLGLLLYAPCTMLIYSLWPYIKRYPDSILSQLWVIQYIFNIIMYVLFAAGFLHERNPKITANG
;
A
#
# COMPACT_ATOMS: atom_id res chain seq x y z
N MET A 1 7.89 -5.74 -33.60
CA MET A 1 8.34 -4.80 -32.54
C MET A 1 7.20 -4.37 -31.62
N ILE A 2 6.03 -4.01 -32.15
CA ILE A 2 4.83 -3.60 -31.37
C ILE A 2 4.33 -4.71 -30.41
N LEU A 3 4.37 -5.98 -30.85
CA LEU A 3 3.88 -7.11 -30.07
C LEU A 3 4.72 -7.38 -28.80
N VAL A 4 6.05 -7.19 -28.88
CA VAL A 4 6.97 -7.36 -27.75
C VAL A 4 6.79 -6.25 -26.72
N TYR A 5 6.56 -5.02 -27.17
CA TYR A 5 6.29 -3.88 -26.29
C TYR A 5 4.98 -4.05 -25.51
N GLY A 6 3.91 -4.49 -26.18
CA GLY A 6 2.63 -4.76 -25.50
C GLY A 6 2.72 -5.92 -24.50
N LEU A 7 3.55 -6.93 -24.78
CA LEU A 7 3.78 -8.07 -23.87
C LEU A 7 4.60 -7.66 -22.65
N MET A 8 5.65 -6.86 -22.84
CA MET A 8 6.47 -6.30 -21.76
C MET A 8 5.65 -5.44 -20.80
N GLU A 9 4.82 -4.52 -21.31
CA GLU A 9 4.00 -3.67 -20.44
C GLU A 9 3.00 -4.45 -19.61
N ARG A 10 2.35 -5.46 -20.22
CA ARG A 10 1.40 -6.31 -19.51
C ARG A 10 2.10 -7.15 -18.43
N PHE A 11 3.26 -7.70 -18.76
CA PHE A 11 4.07 -8.46 -17.82
C PHE A 11 4.53 -7.61 -16.62
N ILE A 12 4.98 -6.38 -16.86
CA ILE A 12 5.35 -5.44 -15.79
C ILE A 12 4.16 -5.14 -14.89
N SER A 13 2.97 -4.90 -15.46
CA SER A 13 1.75 -4.64 -14.69
C SER A 13 1.37 -5.83 -13.80
N GLU A 14 1.40 -7.03 -14.38
CA GLU A 14 1.10 -8.27 -13.65
C GLU A 14 2.12 -8.55 -12.55
N LEU A 15 3.41 -8.26 -12.79
CA LEU A 15 4.47 -8.42 -11.80
C LEU A 15 4.37 -7.41 -10.65
N VAL A 16 4.00 -6.15 -10.93
CA VAL A 16 3.71 -5.14 -9.90
C VAL A 16 2.52 -5.56 -9.04
N CYS A 17 1.47 -6.10 -9.66
CA CYS A 17 0.32 -6.64 -8.94
C CYS A 17 0.70 -7.83 -8.06
N LEU A 18 1.47 -8.79 -8.58
CA LEU A 18 1.96 -9.94 -7.82
C LEU A 18 2.82 -9.51 -6.63
N ASN A 19 3.70 -8.53 -6.83
CA ASN A 19 4.57 -8.03 -5.78
C ASN A 19 3.77 -7.34 -4.66
N ASN A 20 2.83 -6.45 -5.02
CA ASN A 20 1.93 -5.83 -4.06
C ASN A 20 1.07 -6.87 -3.32
N PHE A 21 0.64 -7.93 -3.99
CA PHE A 21 -0.10 -9.02 -3.38
C PHE A 21 0.75 -9.77 -2.35
N ILE A 22 1.98 -10.15 -2.70
CA ILE A 22 2.92 -10.81 -1.77
C ILE A 22 3.18 -9.94 -0.53
N TYR A 23 3.44 -8.64 -0.73
CA TYR A 23 3.62 -7.72 0.39
C TYR A 23 2.37 -7.63 1.26
N THR A 24 1.18 -7.59 0.66
CA THR A 24 -0.08 -7.57 1.39
C THR A 24 -0.27 -8.83 2.23
N VAL A 25 0.03 -10.00 1.66
CA VAL A 25 -0.02 -11.29 2.38
C VAL A 25 0.99 -11.32 3.53
N TRP A 26 2.22 -10.87 3.32
CA TRP A 26 3.22 -10.78 4.39
C TRP A 26 2.81 -9.83 5.51
N MET A 27 2.28 -8.66 5.18
CA MET A 27 1.75 -7.73 6.18
C MET A 27 0.62 -8.34 7.00
N LEU A 28 -0.31 -9.05 6.33
CA LEU A 28 -1.41 -9.76 6.99
C LEU A 28 -0.91 -10.85 7.92
N LEU A 29 0.14 -11.59 7.54
CA LEU A 29 0.76 -12.60 8.40
C LEU A 29 1.40 -11.98 9.64
N ILE A 30 2.06 -10.82 9.51
CA ILE A 30 2.64 -10.12 10.66
C ILE A 30 1.53 -9.61 11.60
N ILE A 31 0.43 -9.07 11.06
CA ILE A 31 -0.73 -8.68 11.87
C ILE A 31 -1.31 -9.91 12.60
N LEU A 32 -1.45 -11.03 11.89
CA LEU A 32 -2.02 -12.26 12.45
C LEU A 32 -1.15 -12.82 13.59
N ASP A 33 0.17 -12.79 13.42
CA ASP A 33 1.14 -13.22 14.45
C ASP A 33 1.08 -12.31 15.70
N GLN A 34 0.99 -10.99 15.49
CA GLN A 34 0.78 -10.02 16.57
C GLN A 34 -0.55 -10.24 17.29
N TYR A 35 -1.61 -10.64 16.58
CA TYR A 35 -2.91 -10.92 17.19
C TYR A 35 -2.97 -12.27 17.91
N ALA A 36 -2.19 -13.26 17.46
CA ALA A 36 -2.15 -14.61 18.04
C ALA A 36 -1.32 -14.68 19.33
N THR A 37 -0.38 -13.76 19.50
CA THR A 37 0.34 -13.56 20.76
C THR A 37 -0.60 -12.76 21.66
N ASP A 38 -1.07 -13.31 22.79
CA ASP A 38 -2.12 -12.78 23.69
C ASP A 38 -1.95 -11.32 24.21
N ASP A 39 -0.97 -10.56 23.73
CA ASP A 39 -0.90 -9.10 23.82
C ASP A 39 -1.86 -8.47 22.80
N TRP A 40 -3.17 -8.65 23.03
CA TRP A 40 -4.30 -8.17 22.21
C TRP A 40 -4.34 -6.64 22.00
N GLU A 41 -3.45 -5.89 22.64
CA GLU A 41 -3.27 -4.48 22.38
C GLU A 41 -2.45 -4.33 21.09
N ILE A 42 -3.14 -4.27 19.94
CA ILE A 42 -2.60 -3.63 18.73
C ILE A 42 -2.24 -2.21 19.16
N ASN A 43 -1.00 -2.01 19.60
CA ASN A 43 -0.63 -0.78 20.25
C ASN A 43 -0.43 0.27 19.16
N PRO A 44 -1.33 1.27 19.02
CA PRO A 44 -1.14 2.34 18.06
C PRO A 44 0.09 3.19 18.40
N SER A 45 0.73 2.96 19.55
CA SER A 45 2.03 3.51 19.90
C SER A 45 3.21 2.80 19.23
N MET A 46 3.01 1.72 18.48
CA MET A 46 4.07 1.15 17.66
C MET A 46 4.14 1.89 16.33
N PRO A 47 5.25 2.55 15.99
CA PRO A 47 5.46 3.18 14.68
C PRO A 47 5.20 2.21 13.52
N PHE A 48 5.52 0.94 13.75
CA PHE A 48 5.30 -0.16 12.82
C PHE A 48 3.84 -0.33 12.39
N PHE A 49 2.86 -0.12 13.30
CA PHE A 49 1.44 -0.18 12.96
C PHE A 49 1.05 0.87 11.91
N TRP A 50 1.55 2.09 12.04
CA TRP A 50 1.27 3.19 11.10
C TRP A 50 1.85 2.93 9.71
N TYR A 51 3.06 2.38 9.63
CA TYR A 51 3.65 1.97 8.36
C TYR A 51 2.85 0.84 7.70
N LEU A 52 2.44 -0.16 8.48
CA LEU A 52 1.74 -1.33 7.97
C LEU A 52 0.31 -0.98 7.51
N LEU A 53 -0.39 -0.11 8.23
CA LEU A 53 -1.69 0.44 7.84
C LEU A 53 -1.62 1.25 6.54
N GLY A 54 -0.60 2.11 6.40
CA GLY A 54 -0.41 2.89 5.17
C GLY A 54 -0.17 2.01 3.94
N LEU A 55 0.62 0.96 4.11
CA LEU A 55 0.98 0.06 3.02
C LEU A 55 -0.18 -0.91 2.68
N LEU A 56 -0.98 -1.33 3.68
CA LEU A 56 -2.22 -2.09 3.48
C LEU A 56 -3.29 -1.31 2.70
N LEU A 57 -3.40 0.01 2.91
CA LEU A 57 -4.34 0.85 2.16
C LEU A 57 -3.83 1.14 0.73
N TYR A 58 -2.53 1.33 0.58
CA TYR A 58 -1.91 1.67 -0.70
C TYR A 58 -1.83 0.48 -1.68
N ALA A 59 -1.44 -0.70 -1.20
CA ALA A 59 -1.20 -1.88 -2.04
C ALA A 59 -2.41 -2.33 -2.89
N PRO A 60 -3.64 -2.51 -2.34
CA PRO A 60 -4.80 -2.94 -3.13
C PRO A 60 -5.27 -1.86 -4.12
N CYS A 61 -5.16 -0.57 -3.76
CA CYS A 61 -5.46 0.53 -4.67
C CYS A 61 -4.52 0.54 -5.88
N THR A 62 -3.22 0.36 -5.62
CA THR A 62 -2.19 0.25 -6.66
C THR A 62 -2.47 -0.94 -7.57
N MET A 63 -2.77 -2.10 -6.98
CA MET A 63 -3.08 -3.32 -7.72
C MET A 63 -4.31 -3.15 -8.64
N LEU A 64 -5.36 -2.51 -8.14
CA LEU A 64 -6.57 -2.22 -8.93
C LEU A 64 -6.25 -1.35 -10.15
N ILE A 65 -5.44 -0.30 -9.99
CA ILE A 65 -5.10 0.61 -11.10
C ILE A 65 -4.18 -0.05 -12.13
N TYR A 66 -3.17 -0.80 -11.68
CA TYR A 66 -2.30 -1.55 -12.59
C TYR A 66 -3.03 -2.70 -13.30
N SER A 67 -4.03 -3.32 -12.67
CA SER A 67 -4.88 -4.32 -13.35
C SER A 67 -5.72 -3.70 -14.47
N LEU A 68 -6.15 -2.44 -14.32
CA LEU A 68 -6.95 -1.70 -15.30
C LEU A 68 -6.10 -0.89 -16.29
N TRP A 69 -4.79 -0.81 -16.08
CA TRP A 69 -3.85 -0.05 -16.91
C TRP A 69 -3.93 -0.37 -18.41
N PRO A 70 -4.04 -1.64 -18.85
CA PRO A 70 -4.19 -1.96 -20.28
C PRO A 70 -5.45 -1.35 -20.91
N TYR A 71 -6.53 -1.21 -20.12
CA TYR A 71 -7.77 -0.60 -20.57
C TYR A 71 -7.65 0.92 -20.65
N ILE A 72 -7.06 1.55 -19.62
CA ILE A 72 -6.82 3.00 -19.57
C ILE A 72 -5.94 3.44 -20.74
N LYS A 73 -4.89 2.67 -21.05
CA LYS A 73 -4.01 2.96 -22.18
C LYS A 73 -4.72 2.90 -23.54
N ARG A 74 -5.74 2.05 -23.67
CA ARG A 74 -6.52 1.89 -24.91
C ARG A 74 -7.59 2.96 -25.08
N TYR A 75 -8.10 3.53 -23.99
CA TYR A 75 -9.17 4.55 -23.98
C TYR A 75 -8.81 5.71 -23.04
N PRO A 76 -7.93 6.64 -23.47
CA PRO A 76 -7.41 7.70 -22.60
C PRO A 76 -8.48 8.70 -22.13
N ASP A 77 -9.52 8.95 -22.95
CA ASP A 77 -10.63 9.85 -22.62
C ASP A 77 -11.71 9.20 -21.74
N SER A 78 -11.53 7.93 -21.36
CA SER A 78 -12.50 7.23 -20.51
C SER A 78 -12.45 7.75 -19.08
N ILE A 79 -13.58 7.68 -18.37
CA ILE A 79 -13.65 8.02 -16.94
C ILE A 79 -12.68 7.18 -16.09
N LEU A 80 -12.24 6.02 -16.61
CA LEU A 80 -11.27 5.16 -15.95
C LEU A 80 -9.86 5.78 -15.88
N SER A 81 -9.51 6.74 -16.75
CA SER A 81 -8.25 7.47 -16.61
C SER A 81 -8.21 8.33 -15.34
N GLN A 82 -9.38 8.72 -14.82
CA GLN A 82 -9.51 9.46 -13.56
C GLN A 82 -9.20 8.60 -12.32
N LEU A 83 -9.11 7.25 -12.44
CA LEU A 83 -8.70 6.42 -11.31
C LEU A 83 -7.29 6.75 -10.80
N TRP A 84 -6.44 7.35 -11.63
CA TRP A 84 -5.14 7.87 -11.16
C TRP A 84 -5.27 8.86 -10.02
N VAL A 85 -6.36 9.64 -9.96
CA VAL A 85 -6.63 10.55 -8.83
C VAL A 85 -6.80 9.77 -7.53
N ILE A 86 -7.47 8.61 -7.59
CA ILE A 86 -7.63 7.71 -6.44
C ILE A 86 -6.26 7.20 -5.99
N GLN A 87 -5.38 6.80 -6.92
CA GLN A 87 -4.00 6.42 -6.58
C GLN A 87 -3.28 7.54 -5.82
N TYR A 88 -3.37 8.78 -6.30
CA TYR A 88 -2.71 9.91 -5.67
C TYR A 88 -3.24 10.15 -4.26
N ILE A 89 -4.55 10.02 -4.04
CA ILE A 89 -5.16 10.15 -2.70
C ILE A 89 -4.60 9.08 -1.77
N PHE A 90 -4.60 7.80 -2.17
CA PHE A 90 -4.06 6.72 -1.34
C PHE A 90 -2.55 6.85 -1.10
N ASN A 91 -1.80 7.37 -2.07
CA ASN A 91 -0.39 7.66 -1.92
C ASN A 91 -0.14 8.77 -0.88
N ILE A 92 -0.94 9.85 -0.92
CA ILE A 92 -0.90 10.91 0.09
C ILE A 92 -1.24 10.35 1.48
N ILE A 93 -2.29 9.53 1.59
CA ILE A 93 -2.67 8.87 2.85
C ILE A 93 -1.52 8.00 3.38
N MET A 94 -0.89 7.20 2.53
CA MET A 94 0.27 6.39 2.90
C MET A 94 1.40 7.26 3.47
N TYR A 95 1.76 8.35 2.79
CA TYR A 95 2.80 9.27 3.28
C TYR A 95 2.42 9.97 4.58
N VAL A 96 1.15 10.34 4.76
CA VAL A 96 0.66 10.93 6.02
C VAL A 96 0.76 9.92 7.16
N LEU A 97 0.39 8.66 6.92
CA LEU A 97 0.52 7.59 7.91
C LEU A 97 2.00 7.30 8.24
N PHE A 98 2.88 7.32 7.24
CA PHE A 98 4.31 7.16 7.48
C PHE A 98 4.88 8.33 8.29
N ALA A 99 4.46 9.57 7.99
CA ALA A 99 4.84 10.73 8.76
C ALA A 99 4.33 10.65 10.21
N ALA A 100 3.11 10.15 10.43
CA ALA A 100 2.58 9.91 11.77
C ALA A 100 3.39 8.85 12.53
N GLY A 101 3.75 7.74 11.87
CA GLY A 101 4.63 6.71 12.44
C GLY A 101 6.00 7.28 12.84
N PHE A 102 6.62 8.08 11.96
CA PHE A 102 7.92 8.71 12.24
C PHE A 102 7.85 9.72 13.40
N LEU A 103 6.79 10.52 13.46
CA LEU A 103 6.57 11.45 14.57
C LEU A 103 6.36 10.73 15.90
N HIS A 104 5.72 9.56 15.87
CA HIS A 104 5.54 8.72 17.04
C HIS A 104 6.88 8.14 17.51
N GLU A 105 7.69 7.63 16.57
CA GLU A 105 9.03 7.10 16.83
C GLU A 105 9.99 8.16 17.39
N ARG A 106 9.88 9.39 16.90
CA ARG A 106 10.72 10.52 17.33
C ARG A 106 10.36 11.07 18.71
N ASN A 107 9.19 10.73 19.26
CA ASN A 107 8.72 11.18 20.59
C ASN A 107 8.70 10.05 21.65
N PRO A 108 9.84 9.42 22.01
CA PRO A 108 9.88 8.40 23.06
C PRO A 108 9.70 8.96 24.49
N LYS A 109 9.41 10.26 24.66
CA LYS A 109 9.54 10.97 25.96
C LYS A 109 8.24 11.24 26.73
N ILE A 110 7.08 10.74 26.32
CA ILE A 110 5.82 10.96 27.08
C ILE A 110 5.34 9.71 27.83
N THR A 111 5.90 8.53 27.56
CA THR A 111 5.49 7.27 28.23
C THR A 111 6.49 6.71 29.26
N ALA A 112 7.61 7.39 29.51
CA ALA A 112 8.62 6.94 30.49
C ALA A 112 8.55 7.66 31.86
N ASN A 113 7.54 8.51 32.10
CA ASN A 113 7.30 9.14 33.39
C ASN A 113 5.82 8.95 33.81
N GLY A 114 5.55 7.79 34.39
CA GLY A 114 4.31 7.45 35.09
C GLY A 114 4.59 6.30 36.03
#